data_AF-A0AAV0J3K4-F1
#
_entry.id   AF-A0AAV0J3K4-F1
#
_cell.length_a   1.000
_cell.length_b   1.000
_cell.length_c   1.000
_cell.angle_alpha   90.00
_cell.angle_beta   90.00
_cell.angle_gamma   90.00
#
_symmetry.space_group_name_H-M   'P 1'
#
loop_
_entity.id
_entity.type
_entity.pdbx_description
1 polymer ?
#
loop_
_entity_poly.entity_id
_entity_poly.type
_entity_poly.pdbx_seq_one_letter_code
_entity_poly.pdbx_strand_id
1 'polypeptide(L)'
;METRSTAAFDPPTINPYPLFLNPIFSFLLPLSQMAVETPLLDPPPPATRRQQCGLILSSLLIFSVGLLAFSGHRSQQSPPISPGADHHRTPPARGVREGVSAKSSPGFVGEEEERVSYNWTNAMFTWQRTAYHFQPQRNWMNGYTGPLYHKGWYHIFYQYNPDSAVWGNITWGHAVSRDLIHWLLLPLALVPDRWYDVNGVWTGSATRHPDGNIYMLYTGSTGNLTQVQNLAHPADPSDPLLLHWVKNAANPVLLPPPGIGPKDFRDPTTAWLGPDGLWRVAIGSRVEKLGLTLVYKTRDFLSYELLDHYLHSVPGTGMWECVDFFPVAVNGTKGLDTSAAGEGIKHVLKASLDDTKLDHFAVGTYDPVEDLWTPDDPKNDVGIGLKYDYGRYYASKTFYDQEKERRILWGWINETDTEFDDLKKGWASLQTIPRTVVLDGRTGADLLQWPVEEIESLRLRSYCFESSLAPDVFKVVYGSSIPVVGDEKLQMRVLVDHSIVESFGQGGRRVISSRVYPTKAIYGDARLFLFNNATDVNVKVKLKIWEMNSAFIRPYTH
;
A
#
# COMPACT_ATOMS: atom_id res chain seq x y z
N MET A 1 11.72 7.34 11.88
CA MET A 1 11.44 8.42 12.86
C MET A 1 9.93 8.60 12.97
N GLU A 2 9.43 9.05 14.11
CA GLU A 2 8.03 9.40 14.33
C GLU A 2 7.93 10.82 14.90
N THR A 3 6.90 11.58 14.50
CA THR A 3 6.61 12.91 15.04
C THR A 3 5.16 13.01 15.50
N ARG A 4 4.90 13.76 16.58
CA ARG A 4 3.56 14.14 17.05
C ARG A 4 3.55 15.61 17.41
N SER A 5 2.62 16.37 16.83
CA SER A 5 2.49 17.81 17.05
C SER A 5 1.09 18.21 17.46
N THR A 6 1.00 19.29 18.26
CA THR A 6 -0.24 20.00 18.53
C THR A 6 -0.02 21.49 18.36
N ALA A 7 -0.84 22.17 17.58
CA ALA A 7 -0.76 23.60 17.32
C ALA A 7 -1.98 24.34 17.88
N ALA A 8 -1.72 25.47 18.54
CA ALA A 8 -2.74 26.43 18.94
C ALA A 8 -2.56 27.72 18.12
N PHE A 9 -3.68 28.30 17.68
CA PHE A 9 -3.72 29.61 17.06
C PHE A 9 -4.12 30.63 18.12
N ASP A 10 -3.49 31.81 18.10
CA ASP A 10 -4.09 32.98 18.77
C ASP A 10 -5.35 33.35 17.96
N PRO A 11 -6.45 33.79 18.59
CA PRO A 11 -7.73 33.95 17.87
C PRO A 11 -7.69 35.13 16.90
N PRO A 12 -8.16 34.97 15.65
CA PRO A 12 -8.81 36.08 14.98
C PRO A 12 -10.18 35.70 14.42
N THR A 13 -11.03 36.71 14.31
CA THR A 13 -12.34 36.73 13.68
C THR A 13 -12.36 36.05 12.30
N ILE A 14 -13.23 35.05 12.16
CA ILE A 14 -14.02 34.67 10.96
C ILE A 14 -13.24 34.25 9.69
N ASN A 15 -13.17 32.93 9.42
CA ASN A 15 -13.74 32.16 8.28
C ASN A 15 -13.00 30.82 8.07
N PRO A 16 -13.65 29.76 7.55
CA PRO A 16 -13.08 28.43 7.45
C PRO A 16 -12.13 28.34 6.24
N TYR A 17 -10.83 28.42 6.47
CA TYR A 17 -9.84 28.09 5.44
C TYR A 17 -9.56 26.58 5.42
N PRO A 18 -9.49 25.93 4.23
CA PRO A 18 -9.04 24.56 4.13
C PRO A 18 -7.56 24.45 4.54
N LEU A 19 -7.29 23.68 5.60
CA LEU A 19 -5.93 23.35 6.02
C LEU A 19 -5.41 22.15 5.22
N PHE A 20 -4.22 22.31 4.64
CA PHE A 20 -3.59 21.31 3.78
C PHE A 20 -2.60 20.43 4.57
N LEU A 21 -2.79 19.10 4.51
CA LEU A 21 -1.88 18.08 5.05
C LEU A 21 -0.69 17.81 4.11
N ASN A 22 0.51 18.29 4.44
CA ASN A 22 1.71 18.04 3.63
C ASN A 22 2.45 16.76 4.07
N PRO A 23 2.50 15.68 3.26
CA PRO A 23 3.35 14.50 3.50
C PRO A 23 4.77 14.64 2.93
N ILE A 24 5.11 15.74 2.26
CA ILE A 24 6.45 15.96 1.70
C ILE A 24 7.23 16.90 2.60
N PHE A 25 8.00 16.31 3.51
CA PHE A 25 9.17 16.99 4.06
C PHE A 25 10.17 17.17 2.92
N SER A 26 10.15 18.32 2.26
CA SER A 26 11.21 18.65 1.30
C SER A 26 12.52 18.79 2.06
N PHE A 27 13.41 17.86 1.80
CA PHE A 27 14.80 17.89 2.20
C PHE A 27 15.60 18.60 1.10
N LEU A 28 16.43 19.60 1.42
CA LEU A 28 17.68 19.95 0.73
C LEU A 28 18.44 21.11 1.43
N LEU A 29 19.76 21.12 1.16
CA LEU A 29 20.88 21.87 1.77
C LEU A 29 20.82 23.41 1.65
N PRO A 30 21.51 24.17 2.53
CA PRO A 30 22.11 25.44 2.14
C PRO A 30 23.57 25.25 1.71
N LEU A 31 23.97 25.98 0.67
CA LEU A 31 25.36 26.12 0.21
C LEU A 31 25.97 27.40 0.78
N SER A 32 27.26 27.27 1.11
CA SER A 32 28.31 28.28 1.31
C SER A 32 28.40 29.09 2.61
N GLN A 33 29.51 28.80 3.30
CA GLN A 33 30.43 29.68 4.03
C GLN A 33 29.94 30.39 5.30
N MET A 34 30.30 29.82 6.46
CA MET A 34 30.95 30.59 7.51
C MET A 34 32.13 29.79 8.08
N ALA A 35 33.28 30.46 8.11
CA ALA A 35 34.52 29.96 8.68
C ALA A 35 34.32 29.68 10.18
N VAL A 36 34.76 28.51 10.62
CA VAL A 36 35.06 28.25 12.02
C VAL A 36 36.58 28.30 12.13
N GLU A 37 37.09 29.36 12.75
CA GLU A 37 38.49 29.42 13.18
C GLU A 37 38.71 28.36 14.27
N THR A 38 39.55 27.37 13.97
CA THR A 38 40.20 26.52 14.97
C THR A 38 41.70 26.81 14.96
N PRO A 39 42.35 26.95 16.13
CA PRO A 39 43.74 27.36 16.23
C PRO A 39 44.70 26.29 15.67
N LEU A 40 45.72 26.81 14.98
CA LEU A 40 46.82 26.09 14.34
C LEU A 40 47.61 25.25 15.33
N LEU A 41 47.89 23.99 14.97
CA LEU A 41 48.98 23.18 15.51
C LEU A 41 49.99 22.96 14.36
N ASP A 42 51.26 23.23 14.66
CA ASP A 42 52.37 23.28 13.71
C ASP A 42 52.69 21.92 13.05
N PRO A 43 53.15 21.91 11.78
CA PRO A 43 53.63 20.71 11.11
C PRO A 43 55.11 20.41 11.44
N PRO A 44 55.53 19.13 11.48
CA PRO A 44 56.95 18.77 11.65
C PRO A 44 57.76 18.87 10.34
N PRO A 45 59.10 18.98 10.42
CA PRO A 45 59.97 19.42 9.31
C PRO A 45 60.38 18.30 8.33
N PRO A 46 60.99 18.63 7.16
CA PRO A 46 61.21 17.70 6.06
C PRO A 46 62.54 16.94 6.16
N ALA A 47 62.55 15.69 5.67
CA ALA A 47 63.76 14.89 5.46
C ALA A 47 64.07 14.71 3.96
N THR A 48 65.35 14.72 3.64
CA THR A 48 65.97 14.87 2.32
C THR A 48 66.34 13.55 1.63
N ARG A 49 65.92 13.43 0.35
CA ARG A 49 66.61 12.95 -0.89
C ARG A 49 67.60 11.76 -0.86
N ARG A 50 67.38 10.73 -1.72
CA ARG A 50 68.21 10.43 -2.93
C ARG A 50 67.65 9.32 -3.86
N GLN A 51 68.08 9.43 -5.13
CA GLN A 51 67.64 8.78 -6.37
C GLN A 51 68.21 7.37 -6.62
N GLN A 52 67.61 6.62 -7.57
CA GLN A 52 68.36 6.02 -8.71
C GLN A 52 67.45 5.67 -9.91
N CYS A 53 68.05 5.80 -11.10
CA CYS A 53 67.50 5.69 -12.46
C CYS A 53 67.33 4.25 -12.98
N GLY A 54 66.49 4.09 -14.01
CA GLY A 54 66.54 2.97 -14.97
C GLY A 54 65.62 3.19 -16.18
N LEU A 55 66.23 3.41 -17.36
CA LEU A 55 65.63 3.48 -18.70
C LEU A 55 65.29 2.07 -19.23
N ILE A 56 64.38 1.96 -20.23
CA ILE A 56 64.64 1.38 -21.58
C ILE A 56 63.35 1.34 -22.48
N LEU A 57 63.49 2.02 -23.63
CA LEU A 57 63.00 1.85 -25.02
C LEU A 57 61.62 1.26 -25.44
N SER A 58 60.85 2.14 -26.12
CA SER A 58 60.32 2.12 -27.51
C SER A 58 60.03 0.82 -28.29
N SER A 59 58.88 0.80 -28.99
CA SER A 59 58.84 0.71 -30.48
C SER A 59 57.42 0.87 -31.06
N LEU A 60 57.28 1.80 -32.02
CA LEU A 60 56.19 1.96 -33.00
C LEU A 60 56.50 1.09 -34.25
N LEU A 61 55.47 0.63 -34.97
CA LEU A 61 55.50 0.61 -36.45
C LEU A 61 54.12 0.46 -37.10
N ILE A 62 53.92 1.33 -38.10
CA ILE A 62 52.84 1.46 -39.08
C ILE A 62 53.23 0.63 -40.32
N PHE A 63 52.28 0.06 -41.08
CA PHE A 63 52.24 0.12 -42.56
C PHE A 63 50.94 -0.44 -43.13
N SER A 64 50.69 -0.06 -44.37
CA SER A 64 49.41 0.27 -45.00
C SER A 64 49.24 -0.39 -46.38
N VAL A 65 47.97 -0.54 -46.80
CA VAL A 65 47.42 -0.48 -48.19
C VAL A 65 47.65 -1.66 -49.17
N GLY A 66 46.57 -2.06 -49.88
CA GLY A 66 46.70 -2.68 -51.22
C GLY A 66 45.55 -3.54 -51.81
N LEU A 67 44.40 -2.92 -52.09
CA LEU A 67 43.38 -3.15 -53.18
C LEU A 67 43.64 -4.21 -54.31
N LEU A 68 42.64 -5.06 -54.66
CA LEU A 68 41.87 -5.08 -55.95
C LEU A 68 41.03 -6.36 -56.25
N ALA A 69 39.74 -6.14 -56.54
CA ALA A 69 38.83 -6.68 -57.58
C ALA A 69 38.62 -8.21 -57.84
N PHE A 70 37.35 -8.69 -57.86
CA PHE A 70 36.53 -8.86 -59.09
C PHE A 70 35.07 -9.36 -58.83
N SER A 71 34.11 -8.62 -59.40
CA SER A 71 32.80 -8.95 -60.03
C SER A 71 31.82 -10.01 -59.48
N GLY A 72 30.61 -9.55 -59.08
CA GLY A 72 29.47 -9.41 -60.01
C GLY A 72 28.28 -10.38 -59.89
N HIS A 73 27.12 -9.90 -59.40
CA HIS A 73 25.81 -10.06 -60.08
C HIS A 73 24.70 -9.16 -59.49
N ARG A 74 23.65 -9.01 -60.31
CA ARG A 74 22.76 -7.87 -60.57
C ARG A 74 21.50 -7.76 -59.67
N SER A 75 21.17 -6.52 -59.33
CA SER A 75 19.84 -5.84 -59.33
C SER A 75 18.60 -6.46 -58.68
N GLN A 76 17.98 -5.69 -57.76
CA GLN A 76 16.63 -5.13 -57.94
C GLN A 76 16.42 -3.91 -57.02
N GLN A 77 15.95 -2.80 -57.59
CA GLN A 77 15.58 -1.57 -56.89
C GLN A 77 14.15 -1.67 -56.33
N SER A 78 13.91 -1.09 -55.15
CA SER A 78 12.60 -0.69 -54.63
C SER A 78 12.72 0.71 -54.01
N PRO A 79 11.71 1.58 -54.09
CA PRO A 79 11.82 3.02 -53.80
C PRO A 79 11.89 3.32 -52.29
N PRO A 80 12.34 4.52 -51.87
CA PRO A 80 12.52 4.85 -50.47
C PRO A 80 11.15 5.03 -49.76
N ILE A 81 10.95 4.29 -48.68
CA ILE A 81 9.85 4.48 -47.74
C ILE A 81 10.26 5.58 -46.76
N SER A 82 9.49 6.66 -46.70
CA SER A 82 9.57 7.72 -45.68
C SER A 82 9.46 7.12 -44.27
N PRO A 83 10.21 7.61 -43.26
CA PRO A 83 10.04 7.14 -41.89
C PRO A 83 8.70 7.64 -41.35
N GLY A 84 7.69 6.76 -41.36
CA GLY A 84 6.50 6.93 -40.54
C GLY A 84 6.90 6.82 -39.08
N ALA A 85 6.42 7.76 -38.27
CA ALA A 85 6.53 7.70 -36.82
C ALA A 85 5.73 6.49 -36.32
N ASP A 86 6.41 5.37 -36.11
CA ASP A 86 5.87 4.25 -35.34
C ASP A 86 5.91 4.67 -33.86
N HIS A 87 4.77 5.13 -33.36
CA HIS A 87 4.55 5.21 -31.93
C HIS A 87 4.65 3.78 -31.38
N HIS A 88 5.81 3.41 -30.84
CA HIS A 88 5.97 2.24 -29.99
C HIS A 88 5.05 2.40 -28.77
N ARG A 89 3.80 1.96 -28.90
CA ARG A 89 2.91 1.79 -27.74
C ARG A 89 3.56 0.74 -26.85
N THR A 90 4.04 1.18 -25.69
CA THR A 90 4.52 0.29 -24.64
C THR A 90 3.39 -0.70 -24.31
N PRO A 91 3.64 -2.01 -24.28
CA PRO A 91 2.61 -2.96 -23.91
C PRO A 91 2.06 -2.63 -22.51
N PRO A 92 0.73 -2.76 -22.27
CA PRO A 92 0.17 -2.52 -20.94
C PRO A 92 0.81 -3.45 -19.93
N ALA A 93 0.99 -2.96 -18.69
CA ALA A 93 1.54 -3.71 -17.58
C ALA A 93 0.87 -5.10 -17.45
N ARG A 94 1.64 -6.12 -17.07
CA ARG A 94 1.19 -7.52 -17.10
C ARG A 94 -0.14 -7.74 -16.35
N GLY A 95 -0.32 -7.11 -15.19
CA GLY A 95 -1.57 -7.17 -14.41
C GLY A 95 -2.81 -6.73 -15.18
N VAL A 96 -2.71 -5.65 -15.97
CA VAL A 96 -3.84 -5.12 -16.75
C VAL A 96 -4.31 -6.12 -17.80
N ARG A 97 -3.39 -6.90 -18.39
CA ARG A 97 -3.74 -7.93 -19.37
C ARG A 97 -4.55 -9.07 -18.74
N GLU A 98 -4.25 -9.38 -17.49
CA GLU A 98 -4.97 -10.40 -16.71
C GLU A 98 -6.25 -9.84 -16.06
N GLY A 99 -6.49 -8.53 -16.16
CA GLY A 99 -7.70 -7.86 -15.70
C GLY A 99 -7.61 -7.37 -14.27
N VAL A 100 -6.40 -7.11 -13.75
CA VAL A 100 -6.17 -6.50 -12.44
C VAL A 100 -5.47 -5.15 -12.54
N SER A 101 -5.53 -4.39 -11.45
CA SER A 101 -4.90 -3.09 -11.31
C SER A 101 -3.41 -3.06 -11.73
N ALA A 102 -3.03 -2.04 -12.51
CA ALA A 102 -1.64 -1.74 -12.84
C ALA A 102 -0.81 -1.36 -11.59
N LYS A 103 0.51 -1.56 -11.66
CA LYS A 103 1.47 -1.13 -10.62
C LYS A 103 1.28 0.34 -10.23
N SER A 104 1.04 1.23 -11.19
CA SER A 104 1.01 2.68 -10.98
C SER A 104 -0.38 3.25 -11.20
N SER A 105 -0.88 4.05 -10.25
CA SER A 105 -2.05 4.90 -10.49
C SER A 105 -1.71 5.92 -11.59
N PRO A 106 -2.63 6.20 -12.53
CA PRO A 106 -2.46 7.32 -13.46
C PRO A 106 -2.19 8.59 -12.65
N GLY A 107 -1.15 9.32 -13.03
CA GLY A 107 -0.69 10.48 -12.27
C GLY A 107 -1.79 11.54 -12.15
N PHE A 108 -1.80 12.24 -11.02
CA PHE A 108 -2.23 13.63 -11.05
C PHE A 108 -1.19 14.39 -11.87
N VAL A 109 -1.67 15.19 -12.82
CA VAL A 109 -0.94 15.90 -13.89
C VAL A 109 -0.69 15.02 -15.12
N GLY A 110 -1.19 15.52 -16.25
CA GLY A 110 -1.20 14.84 -17.54
C GLY A 110 0.19 14.61 -18.13
N GLU A 111 0.15 13.81 -19.19
CA GLU A 111 1.24 13.36 -20.06
C GLU A 111 1.88 12.02 -19.68
N GLU A 112 1.71 11.10 -20.62
CA GLU A 112 2.51 9.89 -20.85
C GLU A 112 3.98 10.28 -21.16
N GLU A 113 4.61 11.09 -20.32
CA GLU A 113 6.05 11.28 -20.39
C GLU A 113 6.69 9.96 -19.96
N GLU A 114 7.38 9.34 -20.93
CA GLU A 114 8.30 8.24 -20.77
C GLU A 114 9.16 8.51 -19.53
N ARG A 115 8.82 7.90 -18.38
CA ARG A 115 9.55 8.16 -17.13
C ARG A 115 10.98 7.68 -17.30
N VAL A 116 11.87 8.60 -17.67
CA VAL A 116 13.29 8.33 -17.82
C VAL A 116 13.82 7.93 -16.45
N SER A 117 14.30 6.69 -16.34
CA SER A 117 14.93 6.20 -15.12
C SER A 117 16.12 7.10 -14.77
N TYR A 118 16.14 7.56 -13.51
CA TYR A 118 17.27 8.32 -12.99
C TYR A 118 18.50 7.40 -12.87
N ASN A 119 19.70 7.98 -12.91
CA ASN A 119 20.94 7.20 -12.72
C ASN A 119 21.16 6.88 -11.23
N TRP A 120 20.34 5.97 -10.71
CA TRP A 120 20.36 5.53 -9.31
C TRP A 120 21.65 4.80 -8.95
N THR A 121 22.21 5.13 -7.79
CA THR A 121 23.33 4.39 -7.20
C THR A 121 22.83 3.27 -6.30
N ASN A 122 23.67 2.24 -6.04
CA ASN A 122 23.34 1.18 -5.09
C ASN A 122 23.03 1.71 -3.68
N ALA A 123 23.72 2.78 -3.25
CA ALA A 123 23.47 3.43 -1.96
C ALA A 123 22.08 4.06 -1.89
N MET A 124 21.58 4.65 -2.99
CA MET A 124 20.23 5.19 -3.06
C MET A 124 19.20 4.06 -3.00
N PHE A 125 19.34 3.00 -3.81
CA PHE A 125 18.42 1.87 -3.79
C PHE A 125 18.36 1.16 -2.43
N THR A 126 19.51 0.96 -1.78
CA THR A 126 19.57 0.33 -0.47
C THR A 126 18.84 1.17 0.58
N TRP A 127 19.00 2.49 0.54
CA TRP A 127 18.34 3.39 1.48
C TRP A 127 16.81 3.35 1.38
N GLN A 128 16.23 2.98 0.24
CA GLN A 128 14.77 3.02 0.04
C GLN A 128 14.01 1.97 0.85
N ARG A 129 14.66 0.87 1.25
CA ARG A 129 14.01 -0.17 2.07
C ARG A 129 13.65 0.38 3.44
N THR A 130 12.50 -0.04 3.94
CA THR A 130 11.96 0.41 5.21
C THR A 130 12.58 -0.36 6.37
N ALA A 131 12.64 0.28 7.53
CA ALA A 131 13.18 -0.32 8.75
C ALA A 131 12.11 -1.06 9.56
N TYR A 132 10.84 -0.62 9.49
CA TYR A 132 9.77 -1.14 10.33
C TYR A 132 8.41 -1.33 9.64
N HIS A 133 8.26 -0.98 8.37
CA HIS A 133 7.07 -1.40 7.59
C HIS A 133 7.24 -2.84 7.08
N PHE A 134 6.12 -3.55 6.94
CA PHE A 134 6.16 -4.90 6.41
C PHE A 134 6.50 -4.89 4.92
N GLN A 135 7.51 -5.68 4.56
CA GLN A 135 7.88 -6.01 3.19
C GLN A 135 8.61 -7.34 3.13
N PRO A 136 8.47 -8.13 2.04
CA PRO A 136 9.25 -9.34 1.85
C PRO A 136 10.75 -9.01 1.67
N GLN A 137 11.59 -10.05 1.73
CA GLN A 137 13.03 -9.90 1.56
C GLN A 137 13.41 -9.25 0.21
N ARG A 138 12.67 -9.61 -0.84
CA ARG A 138 12.89 -9.18 -2.23
C ARG A 138 11.59 -9.28 -3.00
N ASN A 139 11.63 -8.95 -4.29
CA ASN A 139 10.58 -9.12 -5.28
C ASN A 139 9.31 -8.29 -5.03
N TRP A 140 8.28 -8.57 -5.82
CA TRP A 140 7.01 -7.87 -5.82
C TRP A 140 6.08 -8.38 -4.71
N MET A 141 5.44 -7.44 -4.02
CA MET A 141 4.26 -7.68 -3.19
C MET A 141 3.12 -6.72 -3.59
N ASN A 142 1.88 -7.15 -3.44
CA ASN A 142 0.71 -6.26 -3.46
C ASN A 142 -0.30 -6.65 -2.35
N GLY A 143 -1.56 -6.20 -2.50
CA GLY A 143 -2.63 -6.25 -1.50
C GLY A 143 -2.63 -7.46 -0.56
N TYR A 144 -2.94 -7.20 0.72
CA TYR A 144 -3.11 -8.23 1.74
C TYR A 144 -4.21 -9.23 1.36
N THR A 145 -4.03 -10.46 1.83
CA THR A 145 -5.00 -11.53 1.71
C THR A 145 -5.15 -12.21 3.07
N GLY A 146 -6.38 -12.54 3.46
CA GLY A 146 -6.69 -13.35 4.65
C GLY A 146 -6.03 -13.00 6.00
N PRO A 147 -5.94 -11.73 6.44
CA PRO A 147 -5.40 -11.42 7.76
C PRO A 147 -6.23 -12.08 8.88
N LEU A 148 -5.54 -12.62 9.88
CA LEU A 148 -6.12 -13.56 10.86
C LEU A 148 -5.37 -13.46 12.19
N TYR A 149 -6.07 -13.58 13.33
CA TYR A 149 -5.43 -13.96 14.59
C TYR A 149 -5.75 -15.42 14.93
N HIS A 150 -4.70 -16.23 15.16
CA HIS A 150 -4.82 -17.65 15.49
C HIS A 150 -3.80 -18.06 16.54
N LYS A 151 -4.27 -18.70 17.63
CA LYS A 151 -3.42 -19.33 18.68
C LYS A 151 -2.23 -18.47 19.12
N GLY A 152 -2.47 -17.17 19.36
CA GLY A 152 -1.43 -16.28 19.84
C GLY A 152 -0.66 -15.50 18.77
N TRP A 153 -0.87 -15.79 17.49
CA TRP A 153 -0.18 -15.15 16.37
C TRP A 153 -1.14 -14.38 15.49
N TYR A 154 -0.73 -13.19 15.08
CA TYR A 154 -1.28 -12.52 13.91
C TYR A 154 -0.64 -13.12 12.66
N HIS A 155 -1.46 -13.53 11.71
CA HIS A 155 -1.07 -14.02 10.40
C HIS A 155 -1.38 -12.95 9.36
N ILE A 156 -0.44 -12.75 8.46
CA ILE A 156 -0.67 -12.02 7.22
C ILE A 156 -0.31 -12.90 6.05
N PHE A 157 -1.16 -12.84 5.03
CA PHE A 157 -0.84 -13.33 3.70
C PHE A 157 -0.85 -12.15 2.73
N TYR A 158 -0.09 -12.27 1.65
CA TYR A 158 0.05 -11.18 0.69
C TYR A 158 0.33 -11.77 -0.68
N GLN A 159 -0.23 -11.13 -1.72
CA GLN A 159 0.13 -11.47 -3.09
C GLN A 159 1.63 -11.22 -3.29
N TYR A 160 2.34 -12.24 -3.79
CA TYR A 160 3.80 -12.24 -3.91
C TYR A 160 4.21 -12.88 -5.24
N ASN A 161 5.19 -12.27 -5.92
CA ASN A 161 5.87 -12.89 -7.07
C ASN A 161 7.20 -13.50 -6.61
N PRO A 162 7.35 -14.83 -6.59
CA PRO A 162 8.60 -15.49 -6.19
C PRO A 162 9.80 -15.22 -7.12
N ASP A 163 9.54 -14.75 -8.34
CA ASP A 163 10.54 -14.72 -9.41
C ASP A 163 10.98 -13.30 -9.80
N SER A 164 10.19 -12.27 -9.49
CA SER A 164 10.46 -10.92 -10.00
C SER A 164 9.92 -9.78 -9.14
N ALA A 165 10.49 -8.59 -9.30
CA ALA A 165 10.05 -7.34 -8.71
C ALA A 165 8.88 -6.67 -9.46
N VAL A 166 8.22 -7.40 -10.37
CA VAL A 166 7.03 -6.91 -11.10
C VAL A 166 5.86 -7.88 -10.92
N TRP A 167 4.65 -7.41 -11.15
CA TRP A 167 3.45 -8.24 -11.02
C TRP A 167 3.44 -9.43 -12.01
N GLY A 168 3.07 -10.61 -11.53
CA GLY A 168 2.99 -11.87 -12.28
C GLY A 168 3.29 -13.08 -11.38
N ASN A 169 2.99 -14.30 -11.83
CA ASN A 169 3.22 -15.54 -11.06
C ASN A 169 2.74 -15.44 -9.60
N ILE A 170 1.55 -14.87 -9.40
CA ILE A 170 1.10 -14.49 -8.07
C ILE A 170 0.86 -15.74 -7.20
N THR A 171 1.52 -15.73 -6.05
CA THR A 171 1.42 -16.69 -4.94
C THR A 171 0.97 -15.94 -3.68
N TRP A 172 0.67 -16.68 -2.61
CA TRP A 172 0.52 -16.09 -1.27
C TRP A 172 1.80 -16.29 -0.47
N GLY A 173 2.51 -15.19 -0.22
CA GLY A 173 3.49 -15.13 0.85
C GLY A 173 2.80 -15.16 2.22
N HIS A 174 3.54 -15.55 3.26
CA HIS A 174 3.00 -15.72 4.61
C HIS A 174 4.00 -15.22 5.63
N ALA A 175 3.52 -14.44 6.60
CA ALA A 175 4.29 -14.05 7.77
C ALA A 175 3.42 -14.06 9.03
N VAL A 176 4.07 -14.18 10.19
CA VAL A 176 3.42 -14.14 11.49
C VAL A 176 4.08 -13.13 12.43
N SER A 177 3.30 -12.58 13.36
CA SER A 177 3.77 -11.67 14.40
C SER A 177 2.99 -11.88 15.69
N ARG A 178 3.59 -11.54 16.84
CA ARG A 178 2.88 -11.50 18.13
C ARG A 178 2.25 -10.14 18.42
N ASP A 179 2.64 -9.11 17.69
CA ASP A 179 2.35 -7.71 18.04
C ASP A 179 2.08 -6.82 16.83
N LEU A 180 1.87 -7.42 15.64
CA LEU A 180 1.64 -6.72 14.37
C LEU A 180 2.83 -5.89 13.86
N ILE A 181 3.99 -5.95 14.52
CA ILE A 181 5.19 -5.15 14.18
C ILE A 181 6.38 -6.06 13.87
N HIS A 182 6.72 -6.98 14.76
CA HIS A 182 7.88 -7.86 14.61
C HIS A 182 7.46 -9.12 13.82
N TRP A 183 7.67 -9.09 12.51
CA TRP A 183 7.23 -10.14 11.59
C TRP A 183 8.31 -11.21 11.35
N LEU A 184 7.87 -12.46 11.36
CA LEU A 184 8.65 -13.63 10.98
C LEU A 184 8.10 -14.17 9.65
N LEU A 185 8.93 -14.18 8.62
CA LEU A 185 8.56 -14.66 7.29
C LEU A 185 8.52 -16.19 7.30
N LEU A 186 7.44 -16.76 6.78
CA LEU A 186 7.18 -18.19 6.67
C LEU A 186 7.27 -18.64 5.19
N PRO A 187 7.28 -19.95 4.92
CA PRO A 187 7.13 -20.47 3.55
C PRO A 187 5.86 -19.96 2.86
N LEU A 188 5.82 -20.05 1.53
CA LEU A 188 4.61 -19.68 0.76
C LEU A 188 3.42 -20.54 1.21
N ALA A 189 2.26 -19.91 1.43
CA ALA A 189 1.05 -20.59 1.88
C ALA A 189 0.29 -21.25 0.74
N LEU A 190 0.10 -20.51 -0.37
CA LEU A 190 -0.61 -20.98 -1.56
C LEU A 190 0.18 -20.62 -2.83
N VAL A 191 0.30 -21.57 -3.75
CA VAL A 191 1.02 -21.44 -5.03
C VAL A 191 0.13 -21.86 -6.19
N PRO A 192 0.32 -21.36 -7.42
CA PRO A 192 -0.46 -21.77 -8.59
C PRO A 192 -0.02 -23.17 -9.05
N ASP A 193 -0.80 -24.19 -8.66
CA ASP A 193 -0.47 -25.61 -8.89
C ASP A 193 -1.68 -26.44 -9.37
N ARG A 194 -2.83 -25.79 -9.63
CA ARG A 194 -4.04 -26.42 -10.16
C ARG A 194 -4.56 -25.65 -11.36
N TRP A 195 -5.38 -26.32 -12.18
CA TRP A 195 -5.92 -25.73 -13.41
C TRP A 195 -6.76 -24.46 -13.16
N TYR A 196 -7.41 -24.38 -12.00
CA TYR A 196 -8.30 -23.29 -11.61
C TYR A 196 -7.56 -22.04 -11.08
N ASP A 197 -6.25 -22.14 -10.83
CA ASP A 197 -5.41 -21.03 -10.38
C ASP A 197 -4.02 -21.02 -11.03
N VAL A 198 -3.88 -21.68 -12.18
CA VAL A 198 -2.60 -21.86 -12.90
C VAL A 198 -1.94 -20.53 -13.29
N ASN A 199 -2.72 -19.47 -13.51
CA ASN A 199 -2.21 -18.12 -13.80
C ASN A 199 -2.09 -17.23 -12.54
N GLY A 200 -2.44 -17.73 -11.36
CA GLY A 200 -2.17 -17.07 -10.10
C GLY A 200 -3.22 -17.35 -9.02
N VAL A 201 -2.74 -17.29 -7.78
CA VAL A 201 -3.54 -17.33 -6.55
C VAL A 201 -3.70 -15.89 -6.06
N TRP A 202 -4.78 -15.23 -6.44
CA TRP A 202 -5.02 -13.81 -6.19
C TRP A 202 -5.70 -13.57 -4.84
N THR A 203 -6.25 -12.37 -4.65
CA THR A 203 -6.76 -11.89 -3.37
C THR A 203 -7.82 -12.81 -2.78
N GLY A 204 -7.84 -12.88 -1.46
CA GLY A 204 -8.85 -13.61 -0.70
C GLY A 204 -8.91 -13.14 0.74
N SER A 205 -9.81 -13.75 1.50
CA SER A 205 -10.09 -13.40 2.88
C SER A 205 -10.28 -14.65 3.74
N ALA A 206 -9.96 -14.51 5.03
CA ALA A 206 -10.06 -15.57 6.02
C ALA A 206 -11.36 -15.44 6.80
N THR A 207 -12.09 -16.53 6.96
CA THR A 207 -13.22 -16.61 7.88
C THR A 207 -12.92 -17.64 8.95
N ARG A 208 -13.03 -17.24 10.22
CA ARG A 208 -12.99 -18.16 11.35
C ARG A 208 -14.41 -18.63 11.65
N HIS A 209 -14.61 -19.94 11.58
CA HIS A 209 -15.89 -20.54 11.92
C HIS A 209 -15.94 -20.82 13.44
N PRO A 210 -17.13 -20.73 14.09
CA PRO A 210 -17.27 -20.96 15.53
C PRO A 210 -16.82 -22.35 16.02
N ASP A 211 -16.78 -23.36 15.13
CA ASP A 211 -16.26 -24.70 15.46
C ASP A 211 -14.71 -24.78 15.49
N GLY A 212 -14.02 -23.68 15.17
CA GLY A 212 -12.56 -23.59 15.13
C GLY A 212 -11.96 -23.77 13.74
N ASN A 213 -12.75 -24.10 12.71
CA ASN A 213 -12.27 -24.19 11.33
C ASN A 213 -11.91 -22.80 10.77
N ILE A 214 -10.93 -22.79 9.87
CA ILE A 214 -10.50 -21.59 9.16
C ILE A 214 -10.70 -21.83 7.67
N TYR A 215 -11.57 -21.02 7.07
CA TYR A 215 -11.87 -21.04 5.65
C TYR A 215 -11.19 -19.87 4.96
N MET A 216 -10.37 -20.17 3.96
CA MET A 216 -9.71 -19.17 3.13
C MET A 216 -10.31 -19.19 1.74
N LEU A 217 -11.15 -18.21 1.44
CA LEU A 217 -11.73 -18.05 0.10
C LEU A 217 -10.86 -17.08 -0.68
N TYR A 218 -10.45 -17.46 -1.90
CA TYR A 218 -9.55 -16.68 -2.74
C TYR A 218 -9.91 -16.77 -4.21
N THR A 219 -9.51 -15.77 -5.00
CA THR A 219 -9.67 -15.81 -6.45
C THR A 219 -8.50 -16.53 -7.12
N GLY A 220 -8.78 -17.53 -7.95
CA GLY A 220 -7.82 -18.12 -8.88
C GLY A 220 -8.01 -17.61 -10.30
N SER A 221 -6.90 -17.49 -11.04
CA SER A 221 -6.91 -17.21 -12.48
C SER A 221 -6.68 -18.51 -13.25
N THR A 222 -7.69 -18.94 -14.00
CA THR A 222 -7.63 -20.16 -14.81
C THR A 222 -6.79 -19.96 -16.09
N GLY A 223 -6.50 -21.05 -16.82
CA GLY A 223 -5.71 -21.01 -18.05
C GLY A 223 -6.26 -20.09 -19.17
N ASN A 224 -7.56 -19.80 -19.17
CA ASN A 224 -8.20 -18.86 -20.10
C ASN A 224 -8.42 -17.46 -19.50
N LEU A 225 -7.75 -17.15 -18.38
CA LEU A 225 -7.86 -15.91 -17.61
C LEU A 225 -9.24 -15.64 -17.00
N THR A 226 -10.07 -16.69 -16.83
CA THR A 226 -11.31 -16.57 -16.04
C THR A 226 -10.98 -16.54 -14.56
N GLN A 227 -11.59 -15.59 -13.85
CA GLN A 227 -11.51 -15.43 -12.40
C GLN A 227 -12.56 -16.33 -11.74
N VAL A 228 -12.12 -17.21 -10.85
CA VAL A 228 -12.98 -18.18 -10.14
C VAL A 228 -12.66 -18.16 -8.65
N GLN A 229 -13.61 -18.49 -7.77
CA GLN A 229 -13.32 -18.53 -6.33
C GLN A 229 -13.04 -19.96 -5.86
N ASN A 230 -12.01 -20.08 -5.05
CA ASN A 230 -11.43 -21.32 -4.58
C ASN A 230 -11.33 -21.28 -3.05
N LEU A 231 -11.51 -22.43 -2.43
CA LEU A 231 -11.43 -22.61 -0.99
C LEU A 231 -10.11 -23.31 -0.61
N ALA A 232 -9.46 -22.81 0.42
CA ALA A 232 -8.36 -23.49 1.11
C ALA A 232 -8.58 -23.48 2.63
N HIS A 233 -7.93 -24.41 3.32
CA HIS A 233 -7.95 -24.51 4.78
C HIS A 233 -6.59 -24.98 5.29
N PRO A 234 -6.24 -24.73 6.57
CA PRO A 234 -5.03 -25.27 7.15
C PRO A 234 -5.02 -26.81 7.12
N ALA A 235 -3.89 -27.40 6.77
CA ALA A 235 -3.68 -28.86 6.85
C ALA A 235 -3.73 -29.35 8.31
N ASP A 236 -3.25 -28.52 9.23
CA ASP A 236 -3.28 -28.76 10.67
C ASP A 236 -3.71 -27.46 11.40
N PRO A 237 -5.00 -27.33 11.78
CA PRO A 237 -5.47 -26.18 12.56
C PRO A 237 -4.85 -26.08 13.96
N SER A 238 -4.22 -27.15 14.46
CA SER A 238 -3.55 -27.15 15.76
C SER A 238 -2.20 -26.43 15.71
N ASP A 239 -1.55 -26.39 14.54
CA ASP A 239 -0.32 -25.63 14.30
C ASP A 239 -0.59 -24.12 14.49
N PRO A 240 0.04 -23.46 15.48
CA PRO A 240 -0.14 -22.04 15.68
C PRO A 240 0.47 -21.20 14.56
N LEU A 241 1.35 -21.74 13.71
CA LEU A 241 1.97 -21.04 12.60
C LEU A 241 1.25 -21.27 11.27
N LEU A 242 0.34 -22.25 11.18
CA LEU A 242 -0.43 -22.59 9.98
C LEU A 242 0.46 -22.73 8.72
N LEU A 243 1.53 -23.51 8.82
CA LEU A 243 2.57 -23.61 7.78
C LEU A 243 2.08 -24.27 6.48
N HIS A 244 1.08 -25.15 6.58
CA HIS A 244 0.62 -25.96 5.47
C HIS A 244 -0.87 -25.74 5.21
N TRP A 245 -1.21 -25.53 3.94
CA TRP A 245 -2.56 -25.27 3.48
C TRP A 245 -2.98 -26.30 2.43
N VAL A 246 -4.25 -26.70 2.48
CA VAL A 246 -4.85 -27.65 1.56
C VAL A 246 -5.93 -26.91 0.75
N LYS A 247 -5.80 -26.94 -0.57
CA LYS A 247 -6.85 -26.49 -1.48
C LYS A 247 -7.96 -27.54 -1.54
N ASN A 248 -9.20 -27.11 -1.43
CA ASN A 248 -10.35 -28.01 -1.44
C ASN A 248 -10.44 -28.76 -2.79
N ALA A 249 -10.82 -30.04 -2.75
CA ALA A 249 -10.97 -30.87 -3.94
C ALA A 249 -12.14 -30.42 -4.84
N ALA A 250 -13.13 -29.71 -4.29
CA ALA A 250 -14.28 -29.18 -5.02
C ALA A 250 -13.98 -27.87 -5.77
N ASN A 251 -12.75 -27.35 -5.70
CA ASN A 251 -12.40 -26.09 -6.36
C ASN A 251 -12.51 -26.18 -7.91
N PRO A 252 -12.98 -25.10 -8.57
CA PRO A 252 -13.48 -23.85 -7.98
C PRO A 252 -14.89 -24.01 -7.38
N VAL A 253 -15.13 -23.38 -6.23
CA VAL A 253 -16.43 -23.42 -5.53
C VAL A 253 -17.42 -22.37 -6.06
N LEU A 254 -16.93 -21.33 -6.75
CA LEU A 254 -17.76 -20.31 -7.43
C LEU A 254 -17.17 -19.95 -8.78
N LEU A 255 -18.05 -19.80 -9.77
CA LEU A 255 -17.76 -19.30 -11.11
C LEU A 255 -18.44 -17.93 -11.31
N PRO A 256 -17.98 -17.09 -12.25
CA PRO A 256 -18.69 -15.86 -12.60
C PRO A 256 -20.15 -16.17 -12.97
N PRO A 257 -21.14 -15.51 -12.35
CA PRO A 257 -22.55 -15.76 -12.65
C PRO A 257 -22.94 -15.15 -14.01
N PRO A 258 -24.08 -15.54 -14.60
CA PRO A 258 -24.58 -14.92 -15.82
C PRO A 258 -24.65 -13.39 -15.72
N GLY A 259 -24.19 -12.70 -16.75
CA GLY A 259 -24.14 -11.23 -16.80
C GLY A 259 -22.85 -10.62 -16.24
N ILE A 260 -22.02 -11.38 -15.51
CA ILE A 260 -20.70 -10.95 -15.04
C ILE A 260 -19.61 -11.49 -15.96
N GLY A 261 -18.70 -10.61 -16.36
CA GLY A 261 -17.59 -10.95 -17.24
C GLY A 261 -16.58 -11.89 -16.57
N PRO A 262 -15.86 -12.73 -17.35
CA PRO A 262 -14.88 -13.67 -16.80
C PRO A 262 -13.70 -12.99 -16.10
N LYS A 263 -13.50 -11.69 -16.32
CA LYS A 263 -12.44 -10.87 -15.71
C LYS A 263 -12.98 -9.82 -14.72
N ASP A 264 -14.23 -9.94 -14.30
CA ASP A 264 -14.90 -8.96 -13.44
C ASP A 264 -15.46 -9.62 -12.17
N PHE A 265 -14.83 -10.70 -11.65
CA PHE A 265 -15.36 -11.50 -10.53
C PHE A 265 -14.24 -11.93 -9.58
N ARG A 266 -13.91 -11.11 -8.57
CA ARG A 266 -12.74 -11.36 -7.72
C ARG A 266 -12.81 -10.75 -6.33
N ASP A 267 -11.85 -11.15 -5.51
CA ASP A 267 -11.55 -10.63 -4.17
C ASP A 267 -12.68 -10.87 -3.16
N PRO A 268 -12.99 -12.14 -2.83
CA PRO A 268 -14.04 -12.47 -1.86
C PRO A 268 -13.71 -11.91 -0.47
N THR A 269 -14.74 -11.40 0.21
CA THR A 269 -14.63 -10.83 1.56
C THR A 269 -14.49 -11.89 2.64
N THR A 270 -14.14 -11.47 3.85
CA THR A 270 -14.45 -12.25 5.06
C THR A 270 -15.96 -12.45 5.14
N ALA A 271 -16.40 -13.65 5.49
CA ALA A 271 -17.82 -13.95 5.60
C ALA A 271 -18.40 -13.43 6.92
N TRP A 272 -19.70 -13.15 6.94
CA TRP A 272 -20.46 -12.83 8.16
C TRP A 272 -21.66 -13.75 8.31
N LEU A 273 -21.97 -14.14 9.54
CA LEU A 273 -23.10 -15.01 9.85
C LEU A 273 -24.36 -14.16 10.07
N GLY A 274 -25.41 -14.39 9.28
CA GLY A 274 -26.69 -13.72 9.46
C GLY A 274 -27.59 -14.38 10.51
N PRO A 275 -28.70 -13.72 10.88
CA PRO A 275 -29.61 -14.18 11.93
C PRO A 275 -30.39 -15.46 11.57
N ASP A 276 -30.48 -15.80 10.28
CA ASP A 276 -31.04 -17.05 9.75
C ASP A 276 -30.07 -18.25 9.85
N GLY A 277 -28.86 -18.04 10.39
CA GLY A 277 -27.83 -19.07 10.52
C GLY A 277 -27.11 -19.40 9.22
N LEU A 278 -27.18 -18.53 8.20
CA LEU A 278 -26.44 -18.64 6.95
C LEU A 278 -25.27 -17.66 6.89
N TRP A 279 -24.13 -18.12 6.39
CA TRP A 279 -23.00 -17.23 6.09
C TRP A 279 -23.28 -16.45 4.82
N ARG A 280 -22.87 -15.18 4.79
CA ARG A 280 -22.78 -14.36 3.57
C ARG A 280 -21.33 -14.13 3.21
N VAL A 281 -21.04 -14.16 1.92
CA VAL A 281 -19.77 -13.72 1.33
C VAL A 281 -20.08 -12.68 0.27
N ALA A 282 -19.35 -11.57 0.29
CA ALA A 282 -19.44 -10.55 -0.74
C ALA A 282 -18.29 -10.70 -1.76
N ILE A 283 -18.55 -10.35 -3.03
CA ILE A 283 -17.55 -10.34 -4.10
C ILE A 283 -17.74 -9.07 -4.93
N GLY A 284 -16.64 -8.34 -5.13
CA GLY A 284 -16.61 -7.14 -5.96
C GLY A 284 -16.72 -7.47 -7.45
N SER A 285 -17.47 -6.66 -8.18
CA SER A 285 -17.71 -6.85 -9.61
C SER A 285 -18.13 -5.56 -10.30
N ARG A 286 -18.50 -5.68 -11.57
CA ARG A 286 -19.15 -4.63 -12.36
C ARG A 286 -20.02 -5.20 -13.48
N VAL A 287 -20.97 -4.38 -13.91
CA VAL A 287 -21.64 -4.49 -15.21
C VAL A 287 -21.41 -3.17 -15.95
N GLU A 288 -20.69 -3.22 -17.07
CA GLU A 288 -20.24 -2.03 -17.81
C GLU A 288 -19.50 -1.01 -16.91
N LYS A 289 -20.12 0.11 -16.55
CA LYS A 289 -19.58 1.15 -15.65
C LYS A 289 -20.23 1.14 -14.26
N LEU A 290 -21.19 0.27 -14.01
CA LEU A 290 -21.82 0.08 -12.70
C LEU A 290 -20.91 -0.79 -11.84
N GLY A 291 -20.29 -0.21 -10.81
CA GLY A 291 -19.59 -0.99 -9.80
C GLY A 291 -20.57 -1.57 -8.79
N LEU A 292 -20.38 -2.81 -8.40
CA LEU A 292 -21.35 -3.54 -7.59
C LEU A 292 -20.71 -4.59 -6.68
N THR A 293 -21.47 -5.00 -5.67
CA THR A 293 -21.11 -6.09 -4.77
C THR A 293 -22.15 -7.21 -4.85
N LEU A 294 -21.72 -8.39 -5.32
CA LEU A 294 -22.52 -9.62 -5.29
C LEU A 294 -22.50 -10.19 -3.87
N VAL A 295 -23.59 -10.84 -3.45
CA VAL A 295 -23.67 -11.56 -2.18
C VAL A 295 -24.07 -13.00 -2.43
N TYR A 296 -23.37 -13.91 -1.77
CA TYR A 296 -23.69 -15.33 -1.79
C TYR A 296 -23.98 -15.82 -0.37
N LYS A 297 -25.04 -16.61 -0.21
CA LYS A 297 -25.35 -17.34 1.01
C LYS A 297 -24.74 -18.73 0.97
N THR A 298 -24.22 -19.21 2.10
CA THR A 298 -23.71 -20.58 2.24
C THR A 298 -23.90 -21.13 3.65
N ARG A 299 -24.01 -22.46 3.75
CA ARG A 299 -23.99 -23.18 5.04
C ARG A 299 -22.63 -23.80 5.35
N ASP A 300 -21.87 -24.14 4.31
CA ASP A 300 -20.74 -25.07 4.39
C ASP A 300 -19.46 -24.55 3.68
N PHE A 301 -19.52 -23.34 3.09
CA PHE A 301 -18.45 -22.76 2.27
C PHE A 301 -18.12 -23.56 0.99
N LEU A 302 -18.96 -24.53 0.61
CA LEU A 302 -18.80 -25.33 -0.59
C LEU A 302 -19.93 -25.07 -1.59
N SER A 303 -21.15 -24.93 -1.08
CA SER A 303 -22.36 -24.65 -1.86
C SER A 303 -22.81 -23.22 -1.61
N TYR A 304 -23.03 -22.46 -2.67
CA TYR A 304 -23.36 -21.05 -2.61
C TYR A 304 -24.63 -20.73 -3.40
N GLU A 305 -25.50 -19.93 -2.80
CA GLU A 305 -26.68 -19.37 -3.44
C GLU A 305 -26.47 -17.87 -3.67
N LEU A 306 -26.48 -17.43 -4.93
CA LEU A 306 -26.39 -16.01 -5.30
C LEU A 306 -27.72 -15.31 -5.00
N LEU A 307 -27.67 -14.15 -4.34
CA LEU A 307 -28.85 -13.29 -4.19
C LEU A 307 -29.27 -12.67 -5.52
N ASP A 308 -30.56 -12.45 -5.69
CA ASP A 308 -31.16 -11.86 -6.89
C ASP A 308 -30.95 -10.32 -7.00
N HIS A 309 -30.33 -9.73 -5.99
CA HIS A 309 -29.96 -8.33 -5.91
C HIS A 309 -28.51 -8.18 -5.40
N TYR A 310 -27.96 -6.97 -5.54
CA TYR A 310 -26.64 -6.62 -5.04
C TYR A 310 -26.72 -6.13 -3.60
N LEU A 311 -25.67 -6.34 -2.80
CA LEU A 311 -25.56 -5.68 -1.48
C LEU A 311 -25.68 -4.16 -1.65
N HIS A 312 -24.98 -3.65 -2.67
CA HIS A 312 -25.01 -2.27 -3.12
C HIS A 312 -24.38 -2.13 -4.51
N SER A 313 -24.68 -1.02 -5.19
CA SER A 313 -24.04 -0.66 -6.47
C SER A 313 -24.04 0.85 -6.70
N VAL A 314 -23.00 1.37 -7.37
CA VAL A 314 -22.87 2.81 -7.67
C VAL A 314 -22.52 3.01 -9.15
N PRO A 315 -23.31 3.79 -9.91
CA PRO A 315 -23.03 4.05 -11.32
C PRO A 315 -21.73 4.85 -11.53
N GLY A 316 -20.98 4.52 -12.58
CA GLY A 316 -19.82 5.32 -13.02
C GLY A 316 -18.52 5.03 -12.25
N THR A 317 -18.52 4.09 -11.30
CA THR A 317 -17.33 3.75 -10.51
C THR A 317 -16.46 2.65 -11.11
N GLY A 318 -16.96 1.94 -12.15
CA GLY A 318 -16.21 0.87 -12.79
C GLY A 318 -16.05 -0.37 -11.88
N MET A 319 -14.96 -1.11 -12.07
CA MET A 319 -14.73 -2.38 -11.35
C MET A 319 -14.45 -2.14 -9.86
N TRP A 320 -15.22 -2.81 -9.01
CA TRP A 320 -14.97 -2.87 -7.57
C TRP A 320 -14.06 -4.07 -7.26
N GLU A 321 -12.83 -3.77 -6.85
CA GLU A 321 -11.87 -4.72 -6.31
C GLU A 321 -11.93 -4.71 -4.78
N CYS A 322 -11.44 -5.77 -4.13
CA CYS A 322 -11.18 -5.83 -2.69
C CYS A 322 -12.30 -5.20 -1.85
N VAL A 323 -13.55 -5.58 -2.11
CA VAL A 323 -14.68 -5.15 -1.29
C VAL A 323 -14.42 -5.59 0.15
N ASP A 324 -14.79 -4.75 1.12
CA ASP A 324 -14.78 -5.10 2.53
C ASP A 324 -16.07 -4.59 3.17
N PHE A 325 -16.65 -5.40 4.05
CA PHE A 325 -17.94 -5.12 4.67
C PHE A 325 -17.91 -5.52 6.13
N PHE A 326 -18.07 -4.53 7.02
CA PHE A 326 -17.91 -4.78 8.45
C PHE A 326 -18.68 -3.80 9.34
N PRO A 327 -19.04 -4.22 10.56
CA PRO A 327 -19.74 -3.37 11.50
C PRO A 327 -18.80 -2.44 12.29
N VAL A 328 -19.35 -1.30 12.70
CA VAL A 328 -18.74 -0.31 13.60
C VAL A 328 -19.76 0.15 14.64
N ALA A 329 -19.32 0.39 15.88
CA ALA A 329 -20.17 0.90 16.94
C ALA A 329 -20.33 2.42 16.84
N VAL A 330 -21.56 2.94 16.99
CA VAL A 330 -21.85 4.38 16.85
C VAL A 330 -21.18 5.22 17.95
N ASN A 331 -21.09 4.69 19.17
CA ASN A 331 -20.49 5.37 20.34
C ASN A 331 -19.40 4.51 21.00
N GLY A 332 -18.70 3.67 20.23
CA GLY A 332 -17.70 2.73 20.75
C GLY A 332 -16.29 3.04 20.25
N THR A 333 -15.29 2.70 21.08
CA THR A 333 -13.87 2.75 20.71
C THR A 333 -13.30 1.37 20.40
N LYS A 334 -14.11 0.32 20.54
CA LYS A 334 -13.76 -1.07 20.22
C LYS A 334 -14.19 -1.43 18.80
N GLY A 335 -13.46 -2.36 18.20
CA GLY A 335 -13.89 -3.05 16.99
C GLY A 335 -14.99 -4.06 17.29
N LEU A 336 -15.70 -4.47 16.25
CA LEU A 336 -16.74 -5.48 16.32
C LEU A 336 -16.40 -6.67 15.44
N ASP A 337 -16.80 -7.86 15.89
CA ASP A 337 -16.81 -9.07 15.05
C ASP A 337 -17.60 -8.80 13.76
N THR A 338 -17.19 -9.39 12.65
CA THR A 338 -17.81 -9.13 11.34
C THR A 338 -19.29 -9.52 11.30
N SER A 339 -19.75 -10.44 12.15
CA SER A 339 -21.16 -10.85 12.26
C SER A 339 -21.99 -10.00 13.23
N ALA A 340 -21.40 -8.98 13.86
CA ALA A 340 -22.12 -8.14 14.82
C ALA A 340 -23.17 -7.26 14.11
N ALA A 341 -24.42 -7.35 14.55
CA ALA A 341 -25.53 -6.55 14.06
C ALA A 341 -26.48 -6.18 15.21
N GLY A 342 -27.27 -5.12 15.03
CA GLY A 342 -28.26 -4.67 16.01
C GLY A 342 -28.26 -3.16 16.24
N GLU A 343 -28.97 -2.73 17.29
CA GLU A 343 -29.07 -1.32 17.67
C GLU A 343 -27.69 -0.74 18.04
N GLY A 344 -27.43 0.49 17.61
CA GLY A 344 -26.15 1.18 17.87
C GLY A 344 -24.97 0.69 17.01
N ILE A 345 -25.22 -0.15 16.01
CA ILE A 345 -24.24 -0.62 15.03
C ILE A 345 -24.55 -0.04 13.66
N LYS A 346 -23.51 0.48 12.99
CA LYS A 346 -23.53 0.83 11.56
C LYS A 346 -22.60 -0.11 10.81
N HIS A 347 -22.74 -0.15 9.48
CA HIS A 347 -21.89 -0.96 8.63
C HIS A 347 -21.12 -0.08 7.66
N VAL A 348 -19.83 -0.38 7.51
CA VAL A 348 -18.95 0.22 6.53
C VAL A 348 -18.91 -0.68 5.32
N LEU A 349 -19.24 -0.13 4.15
CA LEU A 349 -18.96 -0.75 2.87
C LEU A 349 -17.77 -0.03 2.24
N LYS A 350 -16.75 -0.80 1.84
CA LYS A 350 -15.56 -0.29 1.17
C LYS A 350 -15.34 -1.04 -0.13
N ALA A 351 -14.87 -0.31 -1.15
CA ALA A 351 -14.38 -0.87 -2.40
C ALA A 351 -13.06 -0.21 -2.82
N SER A 352 -12.16 -1.00 -3.42
CA SER A 352 -11.01 -0.51 -4.17
C SER A 352 -11.44 -0.30 -5.62
N LEU A 353 -11.46 0.95 -6.11
CA LEU A 353 -11.89 1.20 -7.48
C LEU A 353 -10.74 0.97 -8.44
N ASP A 354 -10.91 0.03 -9.39
CA ASP A 354 -9.89 -0.28 -10.40
C ASP A 354 -9.57 0.99 -11.22
N ASP A 355 -10.58 1.71 -11.69
CA ASP A 355 -10.39 2.84 -12.59
C ASP A 355 -9.55 3.99 -11.98
N THR A 356 -9.70 4.24 -10.67
CA THR A 356 -9.03 5.37 -9.98
C THR A 356 -7.82 4.96 -9.15
N LYS A 357 -7.67 3.66 -8.85
CA LYS A 357 -6.67 3.12 -7.92
C LYS A 357 -6.74 3.75 -6.53
N LEU A 358 -7.97 3.97 -6.05
CA LEU A 358 -8.26 4.52 -4.73
C LEU A 358 -9.24 3.64 -3.97
N ASP A 359 -9.06 3.59 -2.64
CA ASP A 359 -9.95 2.90 -1.73
C ASP A 359 -10.97 3.88 -1.14
N HIS A 360 -12.24 3.65 -1.46
CA HIS A 360 -13.36 4.44 -0.98
C HIS A 360 -14.21 3.64 -0.01
N PHE A 361 -14.75 4.31 0.99
CA PHE A 361 -15.72 3.73 1.90
C PHE A 361 -16.90 4.68 2.11
N ALA A 362 -18.01 4.11 2.55
CA ALA A 362 -19.15 4.84 3.07
C ALA A 362 -19.71 4.12 4.31
N VAL A 363 -20.31 4.90 5.20
CA VAL A 363 -21.01 4.39 6.39
C VAL A 363 -22.50 4.32 6.07
N GLY A 364 -23.15 3.25 6.51
CA GLY A 364 -24.56 3.02 6.25
C GLY A 364 -25.18 2.03 7.21
N THR A 365 -26.41 1.64 6.88
CA THR A 365 -27.20 0.67 7.64
C THR A 365 -27.38 -0.59 6.81
N TYR A 366 -27.19 -1.74 7.44
CA TYR A 366 -27.38 -3.05 6.84
C TYR A 366 -28.65 -3.68 7.39
N ASP A 367 -29.55 -4.07 6.49
CA ASP A 367 -30.70 -4.89 6.83
C ASP A 367 -30.32 -6.38 6.64
N PRO A 368 -30.17 -7.16 7.73
CA PRO A 368 -29.77 -8.56 7.64
C PRO A 368 -30.91 -9.50 7.19
N VAL A 369 -32.15 -9.02 7.11
CA VAL A 369 -33.30 -9.78 6.61
C VAL A 369 -33.35 -9.68 5.09
N GLU A 370 -33.26 -8.45 4.58
CA GLU A 370 -33.29 -8.17 3.14
C GLU A 370 -31.92 -8.31 2.47
N ASP A 371 -30.83 -8.44 3.24
CA ASP A 371 -29.45 -8.48 2.76
C ASP A 371 -29.02 -7.24 1.95
N LEU A 372 -29.63 -6.09 2.24
CA LEU A 372 -29.38 -4.81 1.59
C LEU A 372 -28.61 -3.85 2.50
N TRP A 373 -27.61 -3.17 1.95
CA TRP A 373 -26.94 -2.06 2.62
C TRP A 373 -27.37 -0.72 2.00
N THR A 374 -27.66 0.27 2.85
CA THR A 374 -28.04 1.62 2.43
C THR A 374 -27.07 2.64 3.00
N PRO A 375 -26.43 3.50 2.17
CA PRO A 375 -25.54 4.55 2.66
C PRO A 375 -26.30 5.58 3.49
N ASP A 376 -25.69 6.09 4.56
CA ASP A 376 -26.26 7.17 5.36
C ASP A 376 -26.33 8.49 4.54
N ASP A 377 -25.38 8.71 3.64
CA ASP A 377 -25.34 9.86 2.73
C ASP A 377 -25.08 9.40 1.28
N PRO A 378 -26.13 9.29 0.45
CA PRO A 378 -25.99 8.91 -0.96
C PRO A 378 -25.11 9.85 -1.80
N LYS A 379 -24.83 11.08 -1.34
CA LYS A 379 -23.91 12.00 -2.05
C LYS A 379 -22.44 11.68 -1.81
N ASN A 380 -22.14 10.98 -0.71
CA ASN A 380 -20.80 10.53 -0.32
C ASN A 380 -20.74 8.99 -0.31
N ASP A 381 -21.41 8.36 -1.27
CA ASP A 381 -21.46 6.90 -1.42
C ASP A 381 -20.09 6.29 -1.78
N VAL A 382 -20.00 4.96 -1.74
CA VAL A 382 -18.81 4.19 -2.10
C VAL A 382 -18.34 4.57 -3.50
N GLY A 383 -17.08 4.98 -3.59
CA GLY A 383 -16.45 5.38 -4.84
C GLY A 383 -16.56 6.87 -5.20
N ILE A 384 -17.47 7.61 -4.55
CA ILE A 384 -17.69 9.05 -4.82
C ILE A 384 -17.57 9.94 -3.59
N GLY A 385 -17.45 9.34 -2.39
CA GLY A 385 -17.26 10.04 -1.12
C GLY A 385 -15.89 9.86 -0.50
N LEU A 386 -15.89 9.41 0.75
CA LEU A 386 -14.70 9.33 1.61
C LEU A 386 -13.72 8.24 1.16
N LYS A 387 -12.46 8.42 1.58
CA LYS A 387 -11.34 7.50 1.35
C LYS A 387 -10.69 7.17 2.68
N TYR A 388 -10.14 5.96 2.81
CA TYR A 388 -9.30 5.67 3.98
C TYR A 388 -8.06 6.56 4.00
N ASP A 389 -7.43 6.73 2.85
CA ASP A 389 -6.18 7.45 2.72
C ASP A 389 -6.21 8.24 1.41
N TYR A 390 -5.81 9.50 1.48
CA TYR A 390 -5.87 10.43 0.35
C TYR A 390 -4.57 10.45 -0.47
N GLY A 391 -3.59 9.61 -0.11
CA GLY A 391 -2.34 9.45 -0.82
C GLY A 391 -2.27 8.16 -1.65
N ARG A 392 -1.12 7.49 -1.63
CA ARG A 392 -0.93 6.16 -2.22
C ARG A 392 -1.43 5.14 -1.23
N TYR A 393 -2.52 4.45 -1.54
CA TYR A 393 -3.10 3.43 -0.67
C TYR A 393 -4.15 2.65 -1.44
N TYR A 394 -4.03 1.32 -1.47
CA TYR A 394 -4.93 0.51 -2.28
C TYR A 394 -5.12 -0.91 -1.73
N ALA A 395 -6.12 -1.61 -2.24
CA ALA A 395 -6.41 -3.02 -1.94
C ALA A 395 -6.48 -3.32 -0.44
N SER A 396 -6.98 -2.36 0.35
CA SER A 396 -7.05 -2.49 1.80
C SER A 396 -8.06 -3.53 2.25
N LYS A 397 -7.78 -4.12 3.40
CA LYS A 397 -8.63 -5.14 4.03
C LYS A 397 -8.54 -5.04 5.54
N THR A 398 -9.65 -5.31 6.21
CA THR A 398 -9.72 -5.36 7.66
C THR A 398 -9.85 -6.78 8.19
N PHE A 399 -9.45 -6.98 9.44
CA PHE A 399 -9.91 -8.12 10.25
C PHE A 399 -10.25 -7.67 11.66
N TYR A 400 -11.07 -8.47 12.34
CA TYR A 400 -11.34 -8.28 13.76
C TYR A 400 -10.29 -9.02 14.60
N ASP A 401 -9.57 -8.27 15.42
CA ASP A 401 -8.69 -8.77 16.46
C ASP A 401 -9.51 -8.98 17.74
N GLN A 402 -9.93 -10.22 17.97
CA GLN A 402 -10.74 -10.58 19.13
C GLN A 402 -9.99 -10.47 20.46
N GLU A 403 -8.65 -10.49 20.48
CA GLU A 403 -7.88 -10.45 21.73
C GLU A 403 -7.85 -9.06 22.34
N LYS A 404 -7.76 -8.04 21.49
CA LYS A 404 -7.77 -6.63 21.89
C LYS A 404 -9.06 -5.91 21.52
N GLU A 405 -10.06 -6.66 21.04
CA GLU A 405 -11.38 -6.18 20.63
C GLU A 405 -11.30 -4.94 19.72
N ARG A 406 -10.52 -5.04 18.65
CA ARG A 406 -10.26 -3.93 17.72
C ARG A 406 -10.29 -4.39 16.27
N ARG A 407 -10.69 -3.51 15.36
CA ARG A 407 -10.63 -3.78 13.92
C ARG A 407 -9.32 -3.24 13.38
N ILE A 408 -8.55 -4.10 12.73
CA ILE A 408 -7.24 -3.76 12.18
C ILE A 408 -7.37 -3.65 10.67
N LEU A 409 -6.99 -2.50 10.14
CA LEU A 409 -6.92 -2.17 8.72
C LEU A 409 -5.49 -2.24 8.24
N TRP A 410 -5.34 -2.84 7.07
CA TRP A 410 -4.10 -2.86 6.32
C TRP A 410 -4.32 -2.32 4.91
N GLY A 411 -3.31 -1.69 4.31
CA GLY A 411 -3.34 -1.32 2.90
C GLY A 411 -1.99 -1.37 2.22
N TRP A 412 -2.05 -1.68 0.93
CA TRP A 412 -0.90 -1.80 0.06
C TRP A 412 -0.48 -0.42 -0.46
N ILE A 413 0.83 -0.19 -0.43
CA ILE A 413 1.48 1.00 -0.95
C ILE A 413 2.35 0.58 -2.14
N ASN A 414 1.89 0.89 -3.35
CA ASN A 414 2.66 0.71 -4.57
C ASN A 414 3.84 1.69 -4.67
N GLU A 415 4.81 1.34 -5.49
CA GLU A 415 5.93 2.24 -5.79
C GLU A 415 5.51 3.40 -6.70
N THR A 416 6.23 4.53 -6.63
CA THR A 416 6.03 5.69 -7.51
C THR A 416 7.24 5.95 -8.42
N ASP A 417 8.29 5.13 -8.32
CA ASP A 417 9.39 5.06 -9.28
C ASP A 417 9.02 4.18 -10.49
N THR A 418 9.99 3.89 -11.36
CA THR A 418 9.76 3.15 -12.60
C THR A 418 9.79 1.63 -12.37
N GLU A 419 9.12 0.85 -13.23
CA GLU A 419 9.24 -0.62 -13.20
C GLU A 419 10.69 -1.10 -13.45
N PHE A 420 11.45 -0.35 -14.24
CA PHE A 420 12.86 -0.62 -14.45
C PHE A 420 13.70 -0.43 -13.18
N ASP A 421 13.37 0.57 -12.37
CA ASP A 421 14.02 0.80 -11.07
C ASP A 421 13.67 -0.30 -10.07
N ASP A 422 12.43 -0.83 -10.09
CA ASP A 422 12.05 -2.00 -9.28
C ASP A 422 12.88 -3.23 -9.62
N LEU A 423 13.03 -3.52 -10.91
CA LEU A 423 13.84 -4.65 -11.37
C LEU A 423 15.31 -4.48 -10.96
N LYS A 424 15.84 -3.26 -11.00
CA LYS A 424 17.21 -2.94 -10.55
C LYS A 424 17.40 -3.08 -9.05
N LYS A 425 16.48 -2.54 -8.23
CA LYS A 425 16.56 -2.63 -6.76
C LYS A 425 16.14 -4.01 -6.25
N GLY A 426 15.46 -4.80 -7.08
CA GLY A 426 15.11 -6.20 -6.83
C GLY A 426 13.90 -6.38 -5.92
N TRP A 427 13.08 -5.37 -5.70
CA TRP A 427 11.85 -5.45 -4.90
C TRP A 427 10.86 -4.36 -5.29
N ALA A 428 9.59 -4.54 -4.95
CA ALA A 428 8.55 -3.53 -5.16
C ALA A 428 7.43 -3.65 -4.14
N SER A 429 6.98 -2.49 -3.69
CA SER A 429 5.86 -2.21 -2.80
C SER A 429 6.11 -2.49 -1.32
N LEU A 430 5.25 -1.89 -0.51
CA LEU A 430 5.22 -1.98 0.94
C LEU A 430 3.78 -2.17 1.41
N GLN A 431 3.64 -2.46 2.70
CA GLN A 431 2.38 -2.36 3.40
C GLN A 431 2.46 -1.21 4.40
N THR A 432 1.34 -0.52 4.64
CA THR A 432 1.28 0.45 5.74
C THR A 432 1.51 -0.23 7.08
N ILE A 433 1.82 0.57 8.10
CA ILE A 433 1.61 0.12 9.47
C ILE A 433 0.12 -0.20 9.67
N PRO A 434 -0.21 -1.30 10.38
CA PRO A 434 -1.59 -1.61 10.75
C PRO A 434 -2.26 -0.47 11.48
N ARG A 435 -3.51 -0.20 11.16
CA ARG A 435 -4.29 0.87 11.77
C ARG A 435 -5.51 0.30 12.47
N THR A 436 -5.82 0.76 13.68
CA THR A 436 -7.15 0.56 14.25
C THR A 436 -8.16 1.41 13.51
N VAL A 437 -9.38 0.90 13.31
CA VAL A 437 -10.50 1.62 12.68
C VAL A 437 -11.71 1.63 13.60
N VAL A 438 -12.28 2.82 13.82
CA VAL A 438 -13.53 3.04 14.56
C VAL A 438 -14.34 4.16 13.91
N LEU A 439 -15.65 4.21 14.18
CA LEU A 439 -16.47 5.35 13.78
C LEU A 439 -16.06 6.60 14.58
N ASP A 440 -15.92 7.74 13.92
CA ASP A 440 -15.76 9.01 14.61
C ASP A 440 -17.09 9.41 15.25
N GLY A 441 -17.25 9.14 16.56
CA GLY A 441 -18.46 9.51 17.30
C GLY A 441 -18.76 11.01 17.33
N ARG A 442 -17.82 11.88 16.92
CA ARG A 442 -18.05 13.33 16.85
C ARG A 442 -18.69 13.77 15.53
N THR A 443 -18.41 13.05 14.43
CA THR A 443 -19.01 13.35 13.13
C THR A 443 -20.15 12.38 12.78
N GLY A 444 -20.10 11.15 13.30
CA GLY A 444 -21.03 10.06 13.02
C GLY A 444 -20.95 9.52 11.58
N ALA A 445 -20.09 10.09 10.74
CA ALA A 445 -20.09 9.88 9.29
C ALA A 445 -18.69 9.57 8.72
N ASP A 446 -17.66 9.56 9.56
CA ASP A 446 -16.27 9.35 9.17
C ASP A 446 -15.62 8.26 10.02
N LEU A 447 -14.46 7.76 9.59
CA LEU A 447 -13.69 6.75 10.33
C LEU A 447 -12.40 7.35 10.88
N LEU A 448 -12.08 7.02 12.13
CA LEU A 448 -10.79 7.32 12.72
C LEU A 448 -9.83 6.17 12.48
N GLN A 449 -8.67 6.49 11.90
CA GLN A 449 -7.57 5.56 11.69
C GLN A 449 -6.37 5.94 12.53
N TRP A 450 -5.83 4.99 13.29
CA TRP A 450 -4.63 5.23 14.09
C TRP A 450 -3.67 4.06 14.05
N PRO A 451 -2.34 4.26 13.89
CA PRO A 451 -1.38 3.17 13.95
C PRO A 451 -1.57 2.37 15.24
N VAL A 452 -1.53 1.04 15.12
CA VAL A 452 -1.61 0.13 16.27
C VAL A 452 -0.61 0.53 17.35
N GLU A 453 -1.02 0.46 18.62
CA GLU A 453 -0.23 0.91 19.77
C GLU A 453 1.15 0.23 19.87
N GLU A 454 1.28 -0.98 19.32
CA GLU A 454 2.50 -1.77 19.34
C GLU A 454 3.65 -1.10 18.59
N ILE A 455 3.39 -0.21 17.62
CA ILE A 455 4.45 0.57 16.96
C ILE A 455 5.24 1.42 17.96
N GLU A 456 4.62 1.81 19.08
CA GLU A 456 5.26 2.64 20.09
C GLU A 456 6.41 1.90 20.79
N SER A 457 6.45 0.56 20.73
CA SER A 457 7.56 -0.26 21.21
C SER A 457 8.88 0.00 20.48
N LEU A 458 8.83 0.53 19.26
CA LEU A 458 10.01 0.87 18.46
C LEU A 458 10.61 2.22 18.86
N ARG A 459 9.93 3.03 19.67
CA ARG A 459 10.43 4.35 20.07
C ARG A 459 11.67 4.20 20.96
N LEU A 460 12.77 4.81 20.52
CA LEU A 460 14.04 4.83 21.25
C LEU A 460 14.15 6.10 22.10
N ARG A 461 14.70 7.18 21.53
CA ARG A 461 14.91 8.46 22.20
C ARG A 461 13.81 9.44 21.82
N SER A 462 13.39 10.29 22.76
CA SER A 462 12.41 11.35 22.50
C SER A 462 13.02 12.74 22.65
N TYR A 463 12.70 13.63 21.73
CA TYR A 463 13.05 15.05 21.77
C TYR A 463 11.75 15.88 21.84
N CYS A 464 11.72 16.90 22.69
CA CYS A 464 10.57 17.80 22.84
C CYS A 464 11.00 19.23 22.57
N PHE A 465 10.26 19.93 21.73
CA PHE A 465 10.54 21.32 21.35
C PHE A 465 9.29 22.18 21.52
N GLU A 466 9.50 23.43 21.96
CA GLU A 466 8.55 24.55 21.88
C GLU A 466 9.20 25.57 20.92
N SER A 467 8.53 25.91 19.81
CA SER A 467 9.22 26.45 18.62
C SER A 467 9.55 27.95 18.64
N SER A 468 10.73 28.31 18.12
CA SER A 468 11.18 29.68 17.80
C SER A 468 11.05 30.04 16.28
N LEU A 469 11.39 31.29 15.93
CA LEU A 469 10.92 32.11 14.78
C LEU A 469 11.93 32.24 13.61
N ALA A 470 12.17 31.19 12.80
CA ALA A 470 12.98 31.32 11.57
C ALA A 470 12.08 31.46 10.31
N PRO A 471 12.11 32.60 9.57
CA PRO A 471 11.12 32.95 8.54
C PRO A 471 11.48 32.56 7.09
N ASP A 472 12.57 31.86 6.83
CA ASP A 472 13.22 31.81 5.50
C ASP A 472 13.10 30.47 4.74
N VAL A 473 11.98 29.74 4.86
CA VAL A 473 11.80 28.46 4.15
C VAL A 473 10.45 28.33 3.44
N PHE A 474 10.46 28.44 2.10
CA PHE A 474 9.31 28.18 1.23
C PHE A 474 9.28 26.71 0.73
N LYS A 475 8.09 26.07 0.67
CA LYS A 475 7.89 24.68 0.19
C LYS A 475 6.54 24.48 -0.52
N VAL A 476 6.47 23.50 -1.44
CA VAL A 476 5.25 23.08 -2.17
C VAL A 476 4.29 22.33 -1.22
N VAL A 477 2.99 22.61 -1.34
CA VAL A 477 1.92 22.08 -0.48
C VAL A 477 1.11 21.02 -1.23
N TYR A 478 1.04 19.82 -0.67
CA TYR A 478 0.00 18.83 -0.96
C TYR A 478 -0.93 18.76 0.25
N GLY A 479 -2.21 18.40 0.10
CA GLY A 479 -3.11 18.26 1.25
C GLY A 479 -4.57 17.94 0.93
N SER A 480 -5.29 17.53 1.97
CA SER A 480 -6.75 17.31 1.99
C SER A 480 -7.35 18.11 3.14
N SER A 481 -8.65 18.47 3.05
CA SER A 481 -9.36 19.18 4.10
C SER A 481 -9.65 18.26 5.29
N ILE A 482 -9.42 18.77 6.51
CA ILE A 482 -9.67 18.03 7.74
C ILE A 482 -10.80 18.68 8.53
N PRO A 483 -11.84 17.92 8.93
CA PRO A 483 -12.83 18.40 9.88
C PRO A 483 -12.18 18.66 11.26
N VAL A 484 -12.20 19.92 11.69
CA VAL A 484 -11.85 20.36 13.05
C VAL A 484 -13.17 20.81 13.69
N VAL A 485 -13.57 20.18 14.79
CA VAL A 485 -14.90 20.42 15.38
C VAL A 485 -14.74 21.19 16.68
N GLY A 486 -15.34 22.38 16.75
CA GLY A 486 -15.26 23.29 17.89
C GLY A 486 -13.86 23.88 18.07
N ASP A 487 -13.43 24.04 19.34
CA ASP A 487 -12.17 24.68 19.71
C ASP A 487 -10.97 23.70 19.72
N GLU A 488 -10.99 22.67 18.88
CA GLU A 488 -9.91 21.69 18.81
C GLU A 488 -8.60 22.33 18.33
N LYS A 489 -7.52 22.09 19.08
CA LYS A 489 -6.16 22.32 18.57
C LYS A 489 -5.89 21.42 17.36
N LEU A 490 -5.13 21.94 16.39
CA LEU A 490 -4.68 21.10 15.29
C LEU A 490 -3.68 20.07 15.80
N GLN A 491 -3.82 18.83 15.36
CA GLN A 491 -2.95 17.73 15.74
C GLN A 491 -2.52 16.96 14.49
N MET A 492 -1.24 16.61 14.46
CA MET A 492 -0.69 15.76 13.41
C MET A 492 0.25 14.72 14.02
N ARG A 493 0.24 13.52 13.46
CA ARG A 493 1.25 12.48 13.69
C ARG A 493 1.83 12.10 12.34
N VAL A 494 3.15 11.93 12.26
CA VAL A 494 3.82 11.49 11.03
C VAL A 494 4.78 10.36 11.33
N LEU A 495 4.66 9.26 10.59
CA LEU A 495 5.63 8.17 10.54
C LEU A 495 6.51 8.37 9.32
N VAL A 496 7.83 8.36 9.51
CA VAL A 496 8.83 8.51 8.44
C VAL A 496 9.74 7.30 8.46
N ASP A 497 9.66 6.47 7.42
CA ASP A 497 10.45 5.26 7.29
C ASP A 497 11.08 5.18 5.91
N HIS A 498 12.21 5.86 5.75
CA HIS A 498 12.96 5.87 4.48
C HIS A 498 12.08 6.34 3.31
N SER A 499 11.69 5.43 2.41
CA SER A 499 10.92 5.76 1.20
C SER A 499 9.41 5.90 1.42
N ILE A 500 8.89 5.73 2.64
CA ILE A 500 7.47 5.92 2.97
C ILE A 500 7.26 6.97 4.08
N VAL A 501 6.21 7.78 3.92
CA VAL A 501 5.71 8.71 4.93
C VAL A 501 4.21 8.50 5.10
N GLU A 502 3.76 8.27 6.33
CA GLU A 502 2.34 8.19 6.69
C GLU A 502 1.98 9.36 7.64
N SER A 503 1.02 10.19 7.25
CA SER A 503 0.57 11.37 8.00
C SER A 503 -0.87 11.23 8.47
N PHE A 504 -1.11 11.44 9.76
CA PHE A 504 -2.42 11.33 10.42
C PHE A 504 -2.81 12.69 11.00
N GLY A 505 -3.86 13.30 10.45
CA GLY A 505 -4.40 14.57 10.89
C GLY A 505 -5.63 14.43 11.78
N GLN A 506 -5.76 15.31 12.79
CA GLN A 506 -6.87 15.34 13.75
C GLN A 506 -7.20 13.97 14.36
N GLY A 507 -6.19 13.27 14.87
CA GLY A 507 -6.39 11.95 15.50
C GLY A 507 -6.79 10.84 14.52
N GLY A 508 -6.54 11.02 13.22
CA GLY A 508 -6.79 9.98 12.22
C GLY A 508 -8.03 10.18 11.35
N ARG A 509 -8.74 11.32 11.48
CA ARG A 509 -9.86 11.67 10.58
C ARG A 509 -9.41 11.76 9.12
N ARG A 510 -8.17 12.20 8.89
CA ARG A 510 -7.58 12.27 7.56
C ARG A 510 -6.20 11.65 7.60
N VAL A 511 -5.96 10.72 6.68
CA VAL A 511 -4.68 10.04 6.53
C VAL A 511 -4.15 10.23 5.12
N ILE A 512 -2.85 10.44 5.00
CA ILE A 512 -2.15 10.55 3.72
C ILE A 512 -0.86 9.73 3.79
N SER A 513 -0.75 8.73 2.93
CA SER A 513 0.46 7.93 2.74
C SER A 513 1.17 8.32 1.45
N SER A 514 2.50 8.45 1.48
CA SER A 514 3.28 8.86 0.31
C SER A 514 4.55 8.05 0.18
N ARG A 515 5.03 7.94 -1.06
CA ARG A 515 6.33 7.37 -1.40
C ARG A 515 7.28 8.44 -1.89
N VAL A 516 8.50 8.45 -1.35
CA VAL A 516 9.53 9.45 -1.63
C VAL A 516 10.87 8.78 -1.94
N TYR A 517 11.57 9.25 -2.96
CA TYR A 517 12.88 8.73 -3.38
C TYR A 517 13.91 9.86 -3.51
N PRO A 518 14.32 10.51 -2.40
CA PRO A 518 15.32 11.56 -2.44
C PRO A 518 16.68 11.02 -2.93
N THR A 519 17.36 11.82 -3.76
CA THR A 519 18.70 11.48 -4.26
C THR A 519 19.83 12.01 -3.36
N LYS A 520 19.53 13.00 -2.51
CA LYS A 520 20.51 13.67 -1.64
C LYS A 520 20.20 13.52 -0.15
N ALA A 521 18.92 13.53 0.21
CA ALA A 521 18.49 13.49 1.60
C ALA A 521 18.29 12.06 2.10
N ILE A 522 19.39 11.33 2.09
CA ILE A 522 19.47 9.94 2.52
C ILE A 522 20.52 9.82 3.62
N TYR A 523 20.45 8.76 4.42
CA TYR A 523 21.35 8.53 5.56
C TYR A 523 21.44 9.75 6.49
N GLY A 524 22.65 10.19 6.82
CA GLY A 524 22.93 11.31 7.72
C GLY A 524 22.58 12.69 7.16
N ASP A 525 22.11 12.80 5.91
CA ASP A 525 21.73 14.08 5.27
C ASP A 525 20.22 14.38 5.33
N ALA A 526 19.42 13.44 5.81
CA ALA A 526 18.01 13.68 6.10
C ALA A 526 17.85 14.69 7.27
N ARG A 527 16.92 15.63 7.15
CA ARG A 527 16.64 16.71 8.11
C ARG A 527 15.14 16.88 8.30
N LEU A 528 14.72 17.21 9.52
CA LEU A 528 13.33 17.51 9.86
C LEU A 528 13.19 19.01 10.12
N PHE A 529 12.11 19.61 9.61
CA PHE A 529 11.84 21.04 9.77
C PHE A 529 10.41 21.27 10.23
N LEU A 530 10.23 22.22 11.14
CA LEU A 530 8.96 22.90 11.37
C LEU A 530 8.98 24.22 10.58
N PHE A 531 7.90 24.54 9.88
CA PHE A 531 7.80 25.79 9.13
C PHE A 531 6.39 26.37 9.26
N ASN A 532 6.28 27.70 9.23
CA ASN A 532 5.02 28.42 9.12
C ASN A 532 5.19 29.49 8.03
N ASN A 533 4.42 29.38 6.95
CA ASN A 533 4.50 30.29 5.81
C ASN A 533 3.23 31.15 5.67
N ALA A 534 2.41 31.21 6.72
CA ALA A 534 1.26 32.11 6.77
C ALA A 534 1.73 33.56 6.89
N THR A 535 1.05 34.48 6.21
CA THR A 535 1.41 35.91 6.21
C THR A 535 1.06 36.61 7.52
N ASP A 536 -0.04 36.21 8.16
CA ASP A 536 -0.65 36.97 9.27
C ASP A 536 -1.04 36.09 10.47
N VAL A 537 -0.51 34.86 10.56
CA VAL A 537 -0.88 33.92 11.64
C VAL A 537 0.36 33.42 12.35
N ASN A 538 0.45 33.71 13.65
CA ASN A 538 1.43 33.08 14.53
C ASN A 538 0.89 31.74 15.04
N VAL A 539 1.73 30.71 14.97
CA VAL A 539 1.35 29.34 15.39
C VAL A 539 2.28 28.91 16.51
N LYS A 540 1.71 28.55 17.67
CA LYS A 540 2.46 27.91 18.75
C LYS A 540 2.33 26.40 18.60
N VAL A 541 3.45 25.72 18.40
CA VAL A 541 3.49 24.26 18.21
C VAL A 541 4.25 23.60 19.34
N LYS A 542 3.64 22.56 19.93
CA LYS A 542 4.33 21.59 20.76
C LYS A 542 4.64 20.37 19.90
N LEU A 543 5.91 19.99 19.81
CA LEU A 543 6.37 18.89 18.97
C LEU A 543 7.14 17.86 19.80
N LYS A 544 6.78 16.59 19.67
CA LYS A 544 7.52 15.45 20.20
C LYS A 544 7.97 14.56 19.05
N ILE A 545 9.25 14.22 19.04
CA ILE A 545 9.88 13.40 17.99
C ILE A 545 10.51 12.18 18.64
N TRP A 546 10.37 11.02 18.00
CA TRP A 546 11.03 9.79 18.40
C TRP A 546 11.89 9.24 17.27
N GLU A 547 13.11 8.85 17.64
CA GLU A 547 13.89 7.90 16.85
C GLU A 547 13.20 6.53 16.94
N MET A 548 13.06 5.83 15.82
CA MET A 548 12.37 4.54 15.74
C MET A 548 13.39 3.45 15.42
N ASN A 549 13.34 2.35 16.14
CA ASN A 549 14.14 1.15 15.88
C ASN A 549 13.64 0.40 14.65
N SER A 550 14.45 -0.51 14.12
CA SER A 550 13.97 -1.48 13.13
C SER A 550 13.03 -2.49 13.78
N ALA A 551 12.05 -2.99 13.02
CA ALA A 551 11.20 -4.10 13.44
C ALA A 551 11.88 -5.48 13.28
N PHE A 552 13.10 -5.53 12.74
CA PHE A 552 13.90 -6.75 12.54
C PHE A 552 13.15 -7.88 11.82
N ILE A 553 12.35 -7.53 10.81
CA ILE A 553 11.61 -8.49 9.98
C ILE A 553 12.60 -9.46 9.32
N ARG A 554 12.39 -10.76 9.55
CA ARG A 554 13.34 -11.81 9.17
C ARG A 554 12.66 -13.16 8.95
N PRO A 555 13.31 -14.14 8.31
CA PRO A 555 12.82 -15.51 8.27
C PRO A 555 12.57 -16.06 9.67
N TYR A 556 11.51 -16.85 9.80
CA TYR A 556 11.34 -17.72 10.96
C TYR A 556 12.48 -18.75 10.99
N THR A 557 13.10 -18.90 12.15
CA THR A 557 14.16 -19.87 12.41
C THR A 557 13.66 -20.79 13.52
N HIS A 558 13.62 -22.09 13.24
CA HIS A 558 13.14 -23.14 14.14
C HIS A 558 14.00 -23.29 15.39
#